data_AF-A0A1H2HNF7-F1
#
_entry.id   AF-A0A1H2HNF7-F1
#
_cell.length_a   1.000
_cell.length_b   1.000
_cell.length_c   1.000
_cell.angle_alpha   90.00
_cell.angle_beta   90.00
_cell.angle_gamma   90.00
#
_symmetry.space_group_name_H-M   'P 1'
#
loop_
_entity.id
_entity.type
_entity.pdbx_description
1 polymer ?
#
loop_
_entity_poly.entity_id
_entity_poly.type
_entity_poly.pdbx_seq_one_letter_code
_entity_poly.pdbx_strand_id
1 'polypeptide(L)'
;MRQEGLRARPRRRGLPKDAGQRNAISPNMLDRDSVASVPNQKWIADFTYIWTAQGWLHVAAVIGLYSRRVVGWSMSAGMTARLVTDALIMAIWRRGKPDSLLHHSDQGSQYTSEQFQSLMADHGITCSMSRSGNVWDNAAMESFFSSLKTERCARKLYRTRDDAKADVFDYIERFYNPKRRHSTLGYMSPMQYEEQAMEAQPPVHQTGSSSGLQCLTAQVGRRHRGGEC
;
A
#
# COMPACT_ATOMS: atom_id res chain seq x y z
N MET A 1 44.76 -18.11 13.18
CA MET A 1 43.45 -17.41 13.11
C MET A 1 43.11 -16.60 14.36
N ARG A 2 43.12 -17.15 15.59
CA ARG A 2 42.79 -16.40 16.83
C ARG A 2 43.98 -15.66 17.47
N GLN A 3 45.22 -15.93 17.04
CA GLN A 3 46.45 -15.32 17.57
C GLN A 3 46.97 -14.09 16.78
N GLU A 4 46.36 -13.73 15.64
CA GLU A 4 46.89 -12.69 14.73
C GLU A 4 46.11 -11.37 14.79
N GLY A 5 45.06 -11.23 15.62
CA GLY A 5 44.24 -10.02 15.67
C GLY A 5 43.49 -9.66 14.36
N LEU A 6 43.60 -10.49 13.32
CA LEU A 6 42.99 -10.26 12.02
C LEU A 6 41.48 -10.45 12.10
N ARG A 7 40.76 -9.32 12.15
CA ARG A 7 39.32 -9.27 11.86
C ARG A 7 39.16 -8.99 10.38
N ALA A 8 38.46 -9.88 9.66
CA ALA A 8 37.92 -9.52 8.35
C ALA A 8 36.96 -8.34 8.57
N ARG A 9 37.35 -7.12 8.13
CA ARG A 9 36.39 -6.02 7.99
C ARG A 9 35.46 -6.42 6.84
N PRO A 10 34.15 -6.61 7.06
CA PRO A 10 33.24 -6.64 5.93
C PRO A 10 33.41 -5.31 5.20
N ARG A 11 33.79 -5.30 3.92
CA ARG A 11 33.59 -4.10 3.11
C ARG A 11 32.10 -3.81 3.17
N ARG A 12 31.70 -2.80 3.95
CA ARG A 12 30.35 -2.23 3.84
C ARG A 12 30.25 -1.75 2.40
N ARG A 13 29.47 -2.46 1.59
CA ARG A 13 29.26 -2.12 0.19
C ARG A 13 28.59 -0.75 0.16
N GLY A 14 29.04 0.12 -0.74
CA GLY A 14 28.44 1.45 -0.89
C GLY A 14 26.95 1.31 -1.20
N LEU A 15 26.12 2.04 -0.47
CA LEU A 15 24.69 2.07 -0.71
C LEU A 15 24.40 2.73 -2.07
N PRO A 16 23.40 2.27 -2.83
CA PRO A 16 22.90 3.01 -4.00
C PRO A 16 22.60 4.45 -3.59
N LYS A 17 23.03 5.41 -4.42
CA LYS A 17 22.77 6.84 -4.21
C LYS A 17 21.64 7.30 -5.11
N ASP A 18 20.73 8.09 -4.55
CA ASP A 18 19.74 8.81 -5.36
C ASP A 18 20.39 10.06 -5.93
N ALA A 19 20.45 10.11 -7.26
CA ALA A 19 21.03 11.21 -8.04
C ALA A 19 19.98 11.91 -8.91
N GLY A 20 18.70 11.52 -8.80
CA GLY A 20 17.63 12.12 -9.59
C GLY A 20 17.20 13.49 -9.06
N GLN A 21 16.59 14.28 -9.95
CA GLN A 21 16.01 15.57 -9.60
C GLN A 21 14.66 15.37 -8.90
N ARG A 22 14.37 16.23 -7.92
CA ARG A 22 13.09 16.26 -7.21
C ARG A 22 12.23 17.38 -7.78
N ASN A 23 11.07 17.05 -8.33
CA ASN A 23 10.26 18.00 -9.10
C ASN A 23 8.97 18.39 -8.36
N ALA A 24 8.14 17.42 -8.00
CA ALA A 24 6.83 17.65 -7.40
C ALA A 24 6.81 17.19 -5.94
N ILE A 25 6.81 18.14 -5.00
CA ILE A 25 6.77 17.88 -3.56
C ILE A 25 5.38 18.20 -3.01
N SER A 26 4.72 17.21 -2.44
CA SER A 26 3.41 17.35 -1.80
C SER A 26 3.55 17.64 -0.28
N PRO A 27 2.58 18.32 0.35
CA PRO A 27 2.53 18.48 1.79
C PRO A 27 2.47 17.13 2.53
N ASN A 28 2.99 17.08 3.76
CA ASN A 28 2.83 15.92 4.62
C ASN A 28 1.42 15.93 5.23
N MET A 29 0.51 15.15 4.65
CA MET A 29 -0.84 14.96 5.15
C MET A 29 -0.99 13.72 6.06
N LEU A 30 0.04 12.87 6.16
CA LEU A 30 0.00 11.75 7.10
C LEU A 30 0.25 12.28 8.52
N ASP A 31 1.23 13.18 8.67
CA ASP A 31 1.56 13.94 9.89
C ASP A 31 1.36 13.15 11.19
N ARG A 32 2.04 11.99 11.28
CA ARG A 32 2.00 11.05 12.42
C ARG A 32 0.68 10.31 12.64
N ASP A 33 -0.36 10.61 11.88
CA ASP A 33 -1.61 9.86 11.85
C ASP A 33 -1.51 8.65 10.91
N SER A 34 -0.85 7.60 11.41
CA SER A 34 -0.75 6.30 10.74
C SER A 34 -1.98 5.40 10.94
N VAL A 35 -3.05 5.89 11.59
CA VAL A 35 -4.26 5.10 11.85
C VAL A 35 -5.13 5.08 10.60
N ALA A 36 -5.50 3.89 10.16
CA ALA A 36 -6.53 3.68 9.15
C ALA A 36 -7.63 2.82 9.76
N SER A 37 -8.88 3.22 9.60
CA SER A 37 -10.04 2.53 10.21
C SER A 37 -10.66 1.50 9.27
N VAL A 38 -10.41 1.64 7.97
CA VAL A 38 -10.90 0.73 6.94
C VAL A 38 -9.78 0.41 5.92
N PRO A 39 -9.87 -0.73 5.22
CA PRO A 39 -9.00 -1.04 4.11
C PRO A 39 -8.92 0.10 3.09
N ASN A 40 -7.73 0.31 2.51
CA ASN A 40 -7.49 1.27 1.42
C ASN A 40 -7.72 2.76 1.72
N GLN A 41 -7.80 3.14 3.00
CA GLN A 41 -7.84 4.55 3.38
C GLN A 41 -6.47 5.22 3.28
N LYS A 42 -5.42 4.52 3.74
CA LYS A 42 -4.04 5.03 3.76
C LYS A 42 -3.05 3.95 3.35
N TRP A 43 -2.26 4.24 2.32
CA TRP A 43 -1.12 3.43 1.90
C TRP A 43 0.18 4.18 2.15
N ILE A 44 1.22 3.45 2.54
CA ILE A 44 2.58 3.96 2.62
C ILE A 44 3.45 3.23 1.61
N ALA A 45 4.43 3.92 1.03
CA ALA A 45 5.36 3.33 0.08
C ALA A 45 6.79 3.78 0.36
N ASP A 46 7.71 2.83 0.23
CA ASP A 46 9.15 3.05 0.28
C ASP A 46 9.80 1.90 -0.50
N PHE A 47 11.10 1.99 -0.72
CA PHE A 47 11.87 0.92 -1.32
C PHE A 47 13.16 0.65 -0.55
N THR A 48 13.67 -0.56 -0.72
CA THR A 48 14.95 -0.96 -0.15
C THR A 48 15.80 -1.67 -1.19
N TYR A 49 17.00 -2.10 -0.79
CA TYR A 49 17.90 -2.84 -1.67
C TYR A 49 18.42 -4.11 -1.00
N ILE A 50 18.63 -5.14 -1.82
CA ILE A 50 19.17 -6.44 -1.46
C ILE A 50 20.41 -6.69 -2.32
N TRP A 51 21.49 -7.16 -1.70
CA TRP A 51 22.72 -7.46 -2.43
C TRP A 51 22.66 -8.83 -3.11
N THR A 52 23.11 -8.89 -4.37
CA THR A 52 23.30 -10.13 -5.13
C THR A 52 24.69 -10.13 -5.80
N ALA A 53 25.19 -11.27 -6.27
CA ALA A 53 26.48 -11.31 -6.98
C ALA A 53 26.46 -10.54 -8.32
N GLN A 54 25.27 -10.27 -8.87
CA GLN A 54 25.11 -9.41 -10.06
C GLN A 54 24.97 -7.91 -9.71
N GLY A 55 24.99 -7.55 -8.42
CA GLY A 55 24.82 -6.20 -7.90
C GLY A 55 23.51 -6.02 -7.11
N TRP A 56 23.13 -4.77 -6.87
CA TRP A 56 21.92 -4.44 -6.10
C TRP A 56 20.64 -4.84 -6.85
N LEU A 57 19.69 -5.41 -6.10
CA LEU A 57 18.28 -5.51 -6.45
C LEU A 57 17.52 -4.49 -5.61
N HIS A 58 16.77 -3.60 -6.24
CA HIS A 58 15.87 -2.67 -5.57
C HIS A 58 14.50 -3.30 -5.43
N VAL A 59 13.85 -3.11 -4.28
CA VAL A 59 12.56 -3.70 -3.91
C VAL A 59 11.66 -2.58 -3.39
N ALA A 60 10.66 -2.18 -4.17
CA ALA A 60 9.62 -1.26 -3.74
C ALA A 60 8.42 -2.02 -3.17
N ALA A 61 7.80 -1.47 -2.14
CA ALA A 61 6.61 -2.02 -1.52
C ALA A 61 5.60 -0.92 -1.21
N VAL A 62 4.32 -1.25 -1.38
CA VAL A 62 3.17 -0.44 -0.96
C VAL A 62 2.44 -1.23 0.12
N ILE A 63 2.30 -0.64 1.31
CA ILE A 63 1.67 -1.26 2.48
C ILE A 63 0.39 -0.51 2.82
N GLY A 64 -0.71 -1.25 2.99
CA GLY A 64 -1.93 -0.71 3.58
C GLY A 64 -1.80 -0.59 5.10
N LEU A 65 -2.00 0.61 5.64
CA LEU A 65 -1.80 0.85 7.08
C LEU A 65 -2.82 0.13 7.97
N TYR A 66 -4.04 -0.11 7.45
CA TYR A 66 -5.13 -0.79 8.16
C TYR A 66 -4.70 -2.18 8.69
N SER A 67 -4.15 -3.02 7.81
CA SER A 67 -3.85 -4.43 8.08
C SER A 67 -2.37 -4.76 8.01
N ARG A 68 -1.50 -3.76 7.76
CA ARG A 68 -0.07 -3.95 7.45
C ARG A 68 0.19 -4.84 6.22
N ARG A 69 -0.82 -5.09 5.40
CA ARG A 69 -0.72 -5.91 4.19
C ARG A 69 0.13 -5.21 3.14
N VAL A 70 1.09 -5.94 2.55
CA VAL A 70 1.74 -5.48 1.32
C VAL A 70 0.73 -5.66 0.20
N VAL A 71 0.20 -4.55 -0.30
CA VAL A 71 -0.83 -4.52 -1.34
C VAL A 71 -0.25 -4.44 -2.75
N GLY A 72 0.99 -3.94 -2.89
CA GLY A 72 1.73 -3.94 -4.15
C GLY A 72 3.24 -3.93 -3.91
N TRP A 73 4.01 -4.39 -4.89
CA TRP A 73 5.46 -4.42 -4.84
C TRP A 73 6.04 -4.48 -6.24
N SER A 74 7.30 -4.08 -6.40
CA SER A 74 8.05 -4.21 -7.65
C SER A 74 9.53 -4.36 -7.36
N MET A 75 10.27 -4.96 -8.29
CA MET A 75 11.68 -5.27 -8.12
C MET A 75 12.47 -5.02 -9.41
N SER A 76 13.56 -4.27 -9.31
CA SER A 76 14.38 -3.89 -10.47
C SER A 76 15.86 -3.82 -10.14
N ALA A 77 16.70 -4.01 -11.16
CA ALA A 77 18.13 -3.75 -11.05
C ALA A 77 18.43 -2.25 -10.86
N GLY A 78 17.56 -1.37 -11.35
CA GLY A 78 17.71 0.09 -11.29
C GLY A 78 16.78 0.76 -10.29
N MET A 79 17.28 1.81 -9.65
CA MET A 79 16.50 2.71 -8.80
C MET A 79 15.85 3.78 -9.66
N THR A 80 14.62 3.53 -10.12
CA THR A 80 13.95 4.34 -11.15
C THR A 80 12.52 4.71 -10.73
N ALA A 81 11.94 5.75 -11.33
CA ALA A 81 10.52 6.07 -11.16
C ALA A 81 9.61 4.89 -11.53
N ARG A 82 9.99 4.11 -12.55
CA ARG A 82 9.27 2.91 -12.96
C ARG A 82 9.16 1.86 -11.84
N LEU A 83 10.20 1.69 -11.02
CA LEU A 83 10.18 0.76 -9.89
C LEU A 83 9.01 1.06 -8.94
N VAL A 84 8.85 2.32 -8.53
CA VAL A 84 7.78 2.71 -7.58
C VAL A 84 6.42 2.79 -8.27
N THR A 85 6.40 3.17 -9.55
CA THR A 85 5.19 3.22 -10.38
C THR A 85 4.59 1.83 -10.56
N ASP A 86 5.40 0.82 -10.92
CA ASP A 86 4.94 -0.56 -11.11
C ASP A 86 4.37 -1.15 -9.80
N ALA A 87 4.94 -0.79 -8.64
CA ALA A 87 4.44 -1.21 -7.34
C ALA A 87 3.06 -0.60 -7.03
N LEU A 88 2.87 0.69 -7.34
CA LEU A 88 1.58 1.37 -7.18
C LEU A 88 0.53 0.81 -8.14
N ILE A 89 0.88 0.58 -9.41
CA ILE A 89 -0.02 -0.07 -10.38
C ILE A 89 -0.48 -1.42 -9.84
N MET A 90 0.44 -2.27 -9.38
CA MET A 90 0.07 -3.57 -8.79
C MET A 90 -0.91 -3.40 -7.61
N ALA A 91 -0.68 -2.44 -6.72
CA ALA A 91 -1.56 -2.17 -5.58
C ALA A 91 -2.97 -1.76 -6.03
N ILE A 92 -3.08 -0.85 -6.99
CA ILE A 92 -4.36 -0.39 -7.55
C ILE A 92 -5.13 -1.56 -8.18
N TRP A 93 -4.45 -2.36 -9.01
CA TRP A 93 -5.07 -3.51 -9.68
C TRP A 93 -5.60 -4.55 -8.70
N ARG A 94 -4.87 -4.81 -7.61
CA ARG A 94 -5.28 -5.80 -6.59
C ARG A 94 -6.41 -5.32 -5.70
N ARG A 95 -6.54 -4.01 -5.49
CA ARG A 95 -7.47 -3.46 -4.48
C ARG A 95 -8.73 -2.85 -5.07
N GLY A 96 -8.76 -2.61 -6.39
CA GLY A 96 -9.85 -1.92 -7.06
C GLY A 96 -9.85 -0.45 -6.66
N LYS A 97 -9.64 0.46 -7.63
CA LYS A 97 -9.45 1.92 -7.47
C LYS A 97 -10.13 2.46 -6.18
N PRO A 98 -9.38 2.61 -5.07
CA PRO A 98 -10.00 2.93 -3.79
C PRO A 98 -10.41 4.40 -3.72
N ASP A 99 -11.60 4.64 -3.18
CA ASP A 99 -12.13 6.00 -3.01
C ASP A 99 -11.37 6.77 -1.94
N SER A 100 -10.97 8.00 -2.25
CA SER A 100 -10.31 8.93 -1.31
C SER A 100 -9.05 8.34 -0.62
N LEU A 101 -8.28 7.51 -1.32
CA LEU A 101 -7.03 6.95 -0.80
C LEU A 101 -5.96 8.04 -0.60
N LEU A 102 -5.34 8.06 0.57
CA LEU A 102 -4.09 8.77 0.81
C LEU A 102 -2.90 7.85 0.59
N HIS A 103 -1.98 8.25 -0.28
CA HIS A 103 -0.71 7.56 -0.52
C HIS A 103 0.44 8.40 0.02
N HIS A 104 1.17 7.87 1.00
CA HIS A 104 2.31 8.52 1.63
C HIS A 104 3.65 7.91 1.21
N SER A 105 4.62 8.75 0.84
CA SER A 105 6.00 8.34 0.54
C SER A 105 7.01 9.39 1.02
N ASP A 106 8.30 9.10 0.88
CA ASP A 106 9.33 10.14 1.02
C ASP A 106 9.39 11.05 -0.22
N GLN A 107 10.28 12.06 -0.16
CA GLN A 107 10.54 13.02 -1.25
C GLN A 107 11.67 12.56 -2.19
N GLY A 108 11.90 11.26 -2.34
CA GLY A 108 12.87 10.71 -3.29
C GLY A 108 12.56 11.13 -4.73
N SER A 109 13.58 11.15 -5.60
CA SER A 109 13.38 11.55 -7.00
C SER A 109 12.39 10.65 -7.76
N GLN A 110 12.26 9.40 -7.32
CA GLN A 110 11.34 8.42 -7.89
C GLN A 110 9.88 8.79 -7.60
N TYR A 111 9.56 9.15 -6.35
CA TYR A 111 8.20 9.53 -5.94
C TYR A 111 7.81 10.94 -6.39
N THR A 112 8.78 11.84 -6.52
CA THR A 112 8.56 13.22 -7.01
C THR A 112 8.58 13.33 -8.53
N SER A 113 8.72 12.21 -9.25
CA SER A 113 8.73 12.16 -10.71
C SER A 113 7.36 12.43 -11.31
N GLU A 114 7.33 13.05 -12.49
CA GLU A 114 6.09 13.35 -13.22
C GLU A 114 5.27 12.08 -13.47
N GLN A 115 5.90 11.00 -13.94
CA GLN A 115 5.23 9.72 -14.19
C GLN A 115 4.47 9.20 -12.96
N PHE A 116 5.08 9.28 -11.78
CA PHE A 116 4.46 8.80 -10.55
C PHE A 116 3.31 9.71 -10.09
N GLN A 117 3.50 11.04 -10.18
CA GLN A 117 2.47 12.01 -9.81
C GLN A 117 1.25 11.97 -10.74
N SER A 118 1.47 11.88 -12.05
CA SER A 118 0.39 11.74 -13.04
C SER A 118 -0.41 10.48 -12.79
N LEU A 119 0.24 9.34 -12.50
CA LEU A 119 -0.47 8.10 -12.16
C LEU A 119 -1.35 8.27 -10.91
N MET A 120 -0.85 8.91 -9.86
CA MET A 120 -1.68 9.17 -8.67
C MET A 120 -2.87 10.05 -8.99
N ALA A 121 -2.67 11.12 -9.77
CA ALA A 121 -3.73 12.03 -10.18
C ALA A 121 -4.82 11.33 -11.02
N ASP A 122 -4.43 10.53 -12.01
CA ASP A 122 -5.33 9.76 -12.88
C ASP A 122 -6.22 8.78 -12.09
N HIS A 123 -5.69 8.27 -10.99
CA HIS A 123 -6.40 7.39 -10.08
C HIS A 123 -7.09 8.12 -8.92
N GLY A 124 -7.07 9.45 -8.86
CA GLY A 124 -7.71 10.23 -7.79
C GLY A 124 -7.08 9.99 -6.41
N ILE A 125 -5.82 9.58 -6.37
CA ILE A 125 -5.08 9.27 -5.15
C ILE A 125 -4.48 10.55 -4.59
N THR A 126 -4.71 10.79 -3.29
CA THR A 126 -4.18 11.95 -2.59
C THR A 126 -2.73 11.70 -2.20
N CYS A 127 -1.78 12.42 -2.80
CA CYS A 127 -0.36 12.28 -2.54
C CYS A 127 0.07 13.04 -1.28
N SER A 128 0.69 12.34 -0.33
CA SER A 128 1.28 12.88 0.89
C SER A 128 2.78 12.58 0.90
N MET A 129 3.63 13.55 1.27
CA MET A 129 5.08 13.32 1.33
C MET A 129 5.72 13.89 2.58
N SER A 130 6.62 13.12 3.19
CA SER A 130 7.48 13.62 4.26
C SER A 130 8.92 13.79 3.81
N ARG A 131 9.64 14.73 4.44
CA ARG A 131 11.10 14.83 4.27
C ARG A 131 11.74 13.55 4.80
N SER A 132 12.84 13.12 4.18
CA SER A 132 13.64 12.00 4.67
C SER A 132 13.98 12.17 6.15
N GLY A 133 13.76 11.12 6.96
CA GLY A 133 14.04 11.12 8.40
C GLY A 133 12.83 11.34 9.31
N ASN A 134 11.60 11.42 8.78
CA ASN A 134 10.40 11.37 9.62
C ASN A 134 10.08 9.93 10.04
N VAL A 135 10.67 9.49 11.15
CA VAL A 135 10.60 8.11 11.66
C VAL A 135 9.17 7.64 11.93
N TRP A 136 8.29 8.55 12.37
CA TRP A 136 6.91 8.20 12.77
C TRP A 136 6.06 7.73 11.59
N ASP A 137 6.21 8.40 10.45
CA ASP A 137 5.44 8.12 9.24
C ASP A 137 5.94 6.84 8.54
N ASN A 138 7.23 6.49 8.71
CA ASN A 138 7.85 5.34 8.04
C ASN A 138 7.93 4.07 8.90
N ALA A 139 7.55 4.11 10.18
CA ALA A 139 7.78 3.00 11.13
C ALA A 139 7.22 1.64 10.66
N ALA A 140 6.06 1.64 10.00
CA ALA A 140 5.46 0.41 9.46
C ALA A 140 6.29 -0.20 8.32
N MET A 141 6.88 0.64 7.48
CA MET A 141 7.72 0.22 6.38
C MET A 141 9.11 -0.20 6.84
N GLU A 142 9.70 0.53 7.79
CA GLU A 142 10.95 0.14 8.45
C GLU A 142 10.81 -1.22 9.12
N SER A 143 9.70 -1.46 9.81
CA SER A 143 9.40 -2.76 10.41
C SER A 143 9.31 -3.87 9.36
N PHE A 144 8.63 -3.62 8.24
CA PHE A 144 8.53 -4.57 7.13
C PHE A 144 9.90 -4.90 6.53
N PHE A 145 10.69 -3.90 6.14
CA PHE A 145 11.99 -4.15 5.51
C PHE A 145 13.01 -4.76 6.47
N SER A 146 12.98 -4.37 7.75
CA SER A 146 13.79 -5.01 8.79
C SER A 146 13.46 -6.50 8.91
N SER A 147 12.16 -6.83 8.93
CA SER A 147 11.69 -8.22 8.99
C SER A 147 12.09 -9.00 7.73
N LEU A 148 11.83 -8.46 6.53
CA LEU A 148 12.24 -9.07 5.26
C LEU A 148 13.75 -9.36 5.23
N LYS A 149 14.58 -8.38 5.63
CA LYS A 149 16.03 -8.56 5.61
C LYS A 149 16.48 -9.57 6.66
N THR A 150 15.93 -9.56 7.86
CA THR A 150 16.35 -10.42 8.97
C THR A 150 15.86 -11.86 8.79
N GLU A 151 14.57 -12.03 8.51
CA GLU A 151 13.90 -13.32 8.42
C GLU A 151 14.26 -14.04 7.12
N ARG A 152 14.44 -13.31 6.02
CA ARG A 152 14.68 -13.91 4.69
C ARG A 152 16.09 -13.76 4.16
N CYS A 153 16.67 -12.56 4.23
CA CYS A 153 17.90 -12.25 3.47
C CYS A 153 19.21 -12.42 4.27
N ALA A 154 19.19 -12.29 5.59
CA ALA A 154 20.39 -12.09 6.42
C ALA A 154 21.41 -13.24 6.33
N ARG A 155 20.95 -14.46 6.03
CA ARG A 155 21.77 -15.67 5.96
C ARG A 155 21.85 -16.26 4.54
N LYS A 156 21.53 -15.47 3.51
CA LYS A 156 21.54 -15.91 2.11
C LYS A 156 22.53 -15.11 1.27
N LEU A 157 23.21 -15.79 0.37
CA LEU A 157 23.99 -15.18 -0.71
C LEU A 157 23.28 -15.46 -2.03
N TYR A 158 22.69 -14.43 -2.62
CA TYR A 158 22.05 -14.55 -3.93
C TYR A 158 23.09 -14.47 -5.04
N ARG A 159 23.13 -15.49 -5.90
CA ARG A 159 23.98 -15.50 -7.09
C ARG A 159 23.40 -14.60 -8.17
N THR A 160 22.09 -14.67 -8.38
CA THR A 160 21.40 -13.86 -9.38
C THR A 160 20.38 -12.92 -8.74
N ARG A 161 19.98 -11.88 -9.48
CA ARG A 161 18.83 -11.04 -9.11
C ARG A 161 17.52 -11.82 -9.12
N ASP A 162 17.37 -12.80 -10.00
CA ASP A 162 16.13 -13.56 -10.12
C ASP A 162 15.93 -14.50 -8.92
N ASP A 163 17.00 -15.07 -8.37
CA ASP A 163 16.94 -15.82 -7.09
C ASP A 163 16.41 -14.94 -5.96
N ALA A 164 16.92 -13.71 -5.87
CA ALA A 164 16.49 -12.74 -4.86
C ALA A 164 15.03 -12.31 -5.09
N LYS A 165 14.62 -12.07 -6.35
CA LYS A 165 13.23 -11.75 -6.68
C LYS A 165 12.28 -12.87 -6.27
N ALA A 166 12.61 -14.12 -6.60
CA ALA A 166 11.78 -15.27 -6.27
C ALA A 166 11.59 -15.41 -4.74
N ASP A 167 12.65 -15.19 -3.96
CA ASP A 167 12.60 -15.32 -2.51
C ASP A 167 11.86 -14.16 -1.83
N VAL A 168 11.97 -12.93 -2.37
CA VAL A 168 11.17 -11.78 -1.93
C VAL A 168 9.69 -11.97 -2.27
N PHE A 169 9.38 -12.44 -3.47
CA PHE A 169 8.02 -12.80 -3.88
C PHE A 169 7.42 -13.86 -2.93
N ASP A 170 8.14 -14.96 -2.70
CA ASP A 170 7.71 -16.03 -1.81
C ASP A 170 7.52 -15.51 -0.37
N TYR A 171 8.42 -14.64 0.10
CA TYR A 171 8.26 -13.98 1.39
C TYR A 171 6.99 -13.15 1.46
N ILE A 172 6.71 -12.28 0.49
CA ILE A 172 5.54 -11.40 0.54
C ILE A 172 4.24 -12.20 0.42
N GLU A 173 4.13 -13.03 -0.61
CA GLU A 173 2.86 -13.66 -1.01
C GLU A 173 2.53 -14.93 -0.24
N ARG A 174 3.53 -15.71 0.19
CA ARG A 174 3.30 -17.03 0.81
C ARG A 174 3.55 -17.05 2.30
N PHE A 175 4.17 -16.01 2.84
CA PHE A 175 4.50 -15.91 4.27
C PHE A 175 4.01 -14.62 4.92
N TYR A 176 4.48 -13.44 4.50
CA TYR A 176 4.21 -12.17 5.15
C TYR A 176 2.71 -11.87 5.19
N ASN A 177 2.06 -11.76 4.04
CA ASN A 177 0.64 -11.44 3.96
C ASN A 177 -0.27 -12.53 4.59
N PRO A 178 -0.09 -13.83 4.30
CA PRO A 178 -1.03 -14.86 4.78
C PRO A 178 -0.73 -15.47 6.15
N LYS A 179 0.50 -15.33 6.69
CA LYS A 179 0.94 -16.14 7.86
C LYS A 179 1.68 -15.35 8.93
N ARG A 180 2.43 -14.31 8.57
CA ARG A 180 3.29 -13.60 9.52
C ARG A 180 2.44 -12.83 10.52
N ARG A 181 2.64 -13.09 11.81
CA ARG A 181 1.86 -12.45 12.88
C ARG A 181 2.40 -11.06 13.21
N HIS A 182 1.50 -10.11 13.42
CA HIS A 182 1.84 -8.75 13.83
C HIS A 182 1.23 -8.44 15.20
N SER A 183 2.04 -7.99 16.16
CA SER A 183 1.56 -7.60 17.49
C SER A 183 0.53 -6.46 17.43
N THR A 184 0.68 -5.54 16.47
CA THR A 184 -0.27 -4.45 16.23
C THR A 184 -1.64 -4.93 15.71
N LEU A 185 -1.73 -6.18 15.26
CA LEU A 185 -2.96 -6.80 14.73
C LEU A 185 -3.46 -7.92 15.65
N GLY A 186 -3.14 -7.87 16.94
CA GLY A 186 -3.53 -8.93 17.88
C GLY A 186 -2.91 -10.29 17.55
N TYR A 187 -1.69 -10.30 16.98
CA TYR A 187 -0.98 -11.49 16.52
C TYR A 187 -1.65 -12.25 15.37
N MET A 188 -2.46 -11.56 14.56
CA MET A 188 -2.99 -12.07 13.29
C MET A 188 -2.05 -11.73 12.13
N SER A 189 -2.19 -12.48 11.04
CA SER A 189 -1.58 -12.07 9.76
C SER A 189 -2.38 -10.96 9.09
N PRO A 190 -1.75 -10.17 8.19
CA PRO A 190 -2.45 -9.12 7.46
C PRO A 190 -3.71 -9.58 6.75
N MET A 191 -3.68 -10.76 6.10
CA MET A 191 -4.86 -11.30 5.42
C MET A 191 -5.95 -11.74 6.39
N GLN A 192 -5.59 -12.47 7.44
CA GLN A 192 -6.56 -12.91 8.46
C GLN A 192 -7.24 -11.73 9.16
N TYR A 193 -6.51 -10.65 9.40
CA TYR A 193 -7.06 -9.43 10.01
C TYR A 193 -8.13 -8.79 9.10
N GLU A 194 -7.87 -8.71 7.78
CA GLU A 194 -8.87 -8.20 6.82
C GLU A 194 -10.08 -9.15 6.70
N GLU A 195 -9.85 -10.46 6.63
CA GLU A 195 -10.90 -11.48 6.54
C GLU A 195 -11.86 -11.40 7.74
N GLN A 196 -11.32 -11.35 8.96
CA GLN A 196 -12.14 -11.24 10.16
C GLN A 196 -12.95 -9.94 10.20
N ALA A 197 -12.37 -8.82 9.75
CA ALA A 197 -13.07 -7.55 9.71
C ALA A 197 -14.24 -7.56 8.71
N MET A 198 -14.09 -8.27 7.58
CA MET A 198 -15.17 -8.46 6.61
C MET A 198 -16.29 -9.36 7.17
N GLU A 199 -15.94 -10.42 7.91
CA GLU A 199 -16.93 -11.32 8.56
C GLU A 199 -17.70 -10.64 9.71
N ALA A 200 -17.07 -9.70 10.41
CA ALA A 200 -17.68 -8.97 11.51
C ALA A 200 -18.68 -7.87 11.07
N GLN A 201 -18.72 -7.53 9.77
CA GLN A 201 -19.74 -6.63 9.23
C GLN A 201 -21.03 -7.44 8.95
N PRO A 202 -22.18 -7.11 9.59
CA PRO A 202 -23.42 -7.80 9.28
C PRO A 202 -23.77 -7.59 7.79
N PRO A 203 -24.36 -8.59 7.11
CA PRO A 203 -24.73 -8.45 5.72
C PRO A 203 -25.67 -7.25 5.57
N VAL A 204 -25.30 -6.31 4.70
CA VAL A 204 -26.14 -5.19 4.31
C VAL A 204 -27.35 -5.79 3.61
N HIS A 205 -28.44 -6.00 4.34
CA HIS A 205 -29.74 -6.27 3.73
C HIS A 205 -30.10 -5.04 2.90
N GLN A 206 -29.99 -5.17 1.57
CA GLN A 206 -30.64 -4.25 0.65
C GLN A 206 -32.14 -4.39 0.85
N THR A 207 -32.72 -3.52 1.67
CA THR A 207 -34.17 -3.35 1.72
C THR A 207 -34.58 -2.70 0.41
N GLY A 208 -35.03 -3.52 -0.54
CA GLY A 208 -35.71 -3.07 -1.74
C GLY A 208 -36.94 -2.26 -1.34
N SER A 209 -36.82 -0.93 -1.41
CA SER A 209 -37.91 0.02 -1.33
C SER A 209 -38.85 -0.20 -2.52
N SER A 210 -39.84 -1.07 -2.35
CA SER A 210 -41.02 -1.12 -3.20
C SER A 210 -42.11 -0.21 -2.63
N SER A 211 -41.92 1.10 -2.74
CA SER A 211 -42.99 2.08 -2.54
C SER A 211 -43.69 2.35 -3.87
N GLY A 212 -44.45 1.36 -4.34
CA GLY A 212 -45.46 1.56 -5.38
C GLY A 212 -46.69 2.22 -4.78
N LEU A 213 -46.87 3.51 -5.06
CA LEU A 213 -48.07 4.27 -4.70
C LEU A 213 -49.34 3.55 -5.17
N GLN A 214 -50.21 3.20 -4.22
CA GLN A 214 -51.59 2.81 -4.48
C GLN A 214 -52.44 4.05 -4.76
N CYS A 215 -53.04 4.06 -5.95
CA CYS A 215 -54.40 4.49 -6.29
C CYS A 215 -55.00 5.69 -5.53
N LEU A 216 -54.95 6.88 -6.14
CA LEU A 216 -55.85 7.99 -5.81
C LEU A 216 -57.23 7.74 -6.46
N THR A 217 -58.23 7.41 -5.64
CA THR A 217 -59.64 7.57 -5.98
C THR A 217 -59.99 9.06 -5.99
N ALA A 218 -60.19 9.63 -7.19
CA ALA A 218 -60.80 10.94 -7.36
C ALA A 218 -62.32 10.81 -7.30
N GLN A 219 -62.92 11.29 -6.21
CA GLN A 219 -64.33 11.64 -6.16
C GLN A 219 -64.43 13.09 -5.67
N VAL A 220 -65.51 13.75 -6.11
CA VAL A 220 -65.98 15.10 -5.76
C VAL A 220 -65.58 16.20 -6.76
N GLY A 221 -66.55 16.65 -7.56
CA GLY A 221 -66.38 17.83 -8.41
C GLY A 221 -67.49 18.23 -9.38
N ARG A 222 -68.75 18.34 -8.91
CA ARG A 222 -69.84 19.24 -9.39
C ARG A 222 -70.20 19.29 -10.89
N ARG A 223 -71.51 19.14 -11.17
CA ARG A 223 -72.30 20.10 -11.97
C ARG A 223 -73.77 20.09 -11.52
N HIS A 224 -74.44 21.18 -11.85
CA HIS A 224 -75.50 21.85 -11.11
C HIS A 224 -76.64 22.17 -12.10
N ARG A 225 -77.90 22.18 -11.62
CA ARG A 225 -79.14 22.70 -12.27
C ARG A 225 -79.66 21.84 -13.45
N GLY A 226 -80.95 21.64 -13.67
CA GLY A 226 -82.21 22.16 -13.14
C GLY A 226 -83.28 21.99 -14.22
N GLY A 227 -84.56 21.90 -13.85
CA GLY A 227 -85.68 22.28 -14.73
C GLY A 227 -86.59 21.17 -15.28
N GLU A 228 -87.84 21.22 -14.78
CA GLU A 228 -89.11 21.18 -15.52
C GLU A 228 -89.77 19.87 -15.98
N CYS A 229 -91.07 19.83 -15.63
CA CYS A 229 -92.22 19.01 -16.05
C CYS A 229 -92.37 17.59 -15.46
#